data_AF-A0A959E174-F1
#
_entry.id   AF-A0A959E174-F1
#
_cell.length_a   1.000
_cell.length_b   1.000
_cell.length_c   1.000
_cell.angle_alpha   90.00
_cell.angle_beta   90.00
_cell.angle_gamma   90.00
#
_symmetry.space_group_name_H-M   'P 1'
#
loop_
_entity.id
_entity.type
_entity.pdbx_description
1 polymer ?
#
loop_
_entity_poly.entity_id
_entity_poly.type
_entity_poly.pdbx_seq_one_letter_code
_entity_poly.pdbx_strand_id
1 'polypeptide(L)'
;IGTPELAPVSTGLGEVYQYIIHPKKGSEGKYNAKDLRTMQDWVVARQLNGTPGIAEVNSFGGELKQYEVSVNPNRLKAMGVSIPDIFEALEKNNQNTGGAYIDKKPNAYFIRGIGLVTSIEDVQNIAVKNTGGIPIFIKDVADVRFGFATRYGAMTYNGEVDAVGGVVMMLKGENSNEVVTK
;
A
#
# COMPACT_ATOMS: atom_id res chain seq x y z
N ILE A 1 -36.45 -4.91 -10.24
CA ILE A 1 -35.74 -6.09 -9.72
C ILE A 1 -34.28 -5.68 -9.56
N GLY A 2 -33.76 -5.66 -8.34
CA GLY A 2 -32.43 -5.13 -8.04
C GLY A 2 -31.33 -6.10 -8.43
N THR A 3 -30.18 -5.57 -8.84
CA THR A 3 -28.94 -6.34 -9.02
C THR A 3 -28.49 -6.89 -7.66
N PRO A 4 -28.30 -8.20 -7.51
CA PRO A 4 -27.78 -8.77 -6.27
C PRO A 4 -26.36 -8.27 -5.99
N GLU A 5 -26.12 -7.79 -4.77
CA GLU A 5 -24.83 -7.33 -4.28
C GLU A 5 -24.44 -8.09 -3.00
N LEU A 6 -23.15 -8.12 -2.68
CA LEU A 6 -22.66 -8.71 -1.44
C LEU A 6 -23.11 -7.85 -0.25
N ALA A 7 -23.81 -8.48 0.70
CA ALA A 7 -24.14 -7.83 1.97
C ALA A 7 -22.87 -7.63 2.81
N PRO A 8 -22.78 -6.55 3.60
CA PRO A 8 -21.67 -6.35 4.53
C PRO A 8 -21.54 -7.52 5.50
N VAL A 9 -20.30 -7.98 5.71
CA VAL A 9 -19.96 -9.08 6.63
C VAL A 9 -20.00 -8.68 8.11
N SER A 10 -20.10 -7.38 8.39
CA SER A 10 -20.26 -6.79 9.72
C SER A 10 -21.40 -5.76 9.75
N THR A 11 -21.71 -5.23 10.93
CA THR A 11 -22.72 -4.18 11.13
C THR A 11 -22.11 -3.00 11.88
N GLY A 12 -22.82 -1.87 11.99
CA GLY A 12 -22.37 -0.72 12.80
C GLY A 12 -22.23 -1.00 14.30
N LEU A 13 -22.76 -2.13 14.78
CA LEU A 13 -22.58 -2.64 16.16
C LEU A 13 -21.50 -3.73 16.25
N GLY A 14 -20.83 -4.04 15.14
CA GLY A 14 -19.78 -5.06 15.07
C GLY A 14 -18.42 -4.58 15.57
N GLU A 15 -18.29 -3.31 15.95
CA GLU A 15 -17.07 -2.81 16.56
C GLU A 15 -16.89 -3.43 17.95
N VAL A 16 -15.80 -4.18 18.14
CA VAL A 16 -15.56 -4.94 19.39
C VAL A 16 -14.29 -4.53 20.12
N TYR A 17 -13.31 -3.92 19.44
CA TYR A 17 -12.05 -3.54 20.06
C TYR A 17 -11.40 -2.36 19.34
N GLN A 18 -10.91 -1.38 20.10
CA GLN A 18 -10.10 -0.27 19.61
C GLN A 18 -8.74 -0.28 20.27
N TYR A 19 -7.70 0.03 19.51
CA TYR A 19 -6.35 0.14 20.05
C TYR A 19 -5.54 1.21 19.33
N ILE A 20 -4.45 1.61 19.98
CA ILE A 20 -3.40 2.44 19.39
C ILE A 20 -2.09 1.66 19.37
N ILE A 21 -1.22 2.03 18.43
CA ILE A 21 0.16 1.58 18.41
C ILE A 21 1.03 2.77 18.79
N HIS A 22 1.84 2.57 19.80
CA HIS A 22 2.80 3.56 20.27
C HIS A 22 4.17 2.91 20.47
N PRO A 23 5.27 3.62 20.19
CA PRO A 23 6.60 3.12 20.49
C PRO A 23 6.75 2.82 21.99
N LYS A 24 7.52 1.78 22.31
CA LYS A 24 7.92 1.53 23.69
C LYS A 24 8.70 2.72 24.22
N LYS A 25 8.53 3.03 25.52
CA LYS A 25 9.25 4.10 26.20
C LYS A 25 10.76 4.05 25.94
N GLY A 26 11.34 5.14 25.47
CA GLY A 26 12.74 5.26 25.05
C GLY A 26 13.03 4.89 23.59
N SER A 27 12.01 4.62 22.77
CA SER A 27 12.12 4.37 21.33
C SER A 27 11.24 5.29 20.49
N GLU A 28 10.71 6.37 21.07
CA GLU A 28 9.79 7.32 20.44
C GLU A 28 10.43 8.00 19.23
N GLY A 29 11.73 8.31 19.29
CA GLY A 29 12.46 8.90 18.15
C GLY A 29 12.83 7.92 17.03
N LYS A 30 12.58 6.62 17.19
CA LYS A 30 12.95 5.60 16.19
C LYS A 30 11.87 5.36 15.15
N TYR A 31 10.62 5.69 15.46
CA TYR A 31 9.47 5.39 14.62
C TYR A 31 8.63 6.63 14.43
N ASN A 32 8.38 7.01 13.19
CA ASN A 32 7.45 8.08 12.86
C ASN A 32 6.05 7.52 12.58
N ALA A 33 5.08 8.41 12.35
CA ALA A 33 3.70 8.05 12.06
C ALA A 33 3.53 7.15 10.82
N LYS A 34 4.43 7.25 9.82
CA LYS A 34 4.46 6.39 8.62
C LYS A 34 4.93 4.98 8.94
N ASP A 35 5.93 4.84 9.80
CA ASP A 35 6.45 3.55 10.25
C ASP A 35 5.40 2.82 11.09
N LEU A 36 4.78 3.53 12.04
CA LEU A 36 3.70 3.00 12.86
C LEU A 36 2.52 2.56 12.00
N ARG A 37 2.13 3.37 11.00
CA ARG A 37 1.06 3.02 10.05
C ARG A 37 1.42 1.81 9.19
N THR A 38 2.68 1.69 8.78
CA THR A 38 3.14 0.52 8.04
C THR A 38 3.06 -0.74 8.90
N MET A 39 3.49 -0.67 10.17
CA MET A 39 3.36 -1.80 11.10
C MET A 39 1.91 -2.17 11.38
N GLN A 40 1.03 -1.16 11.54
CA GLN A 40 -0.40 -1.38 11.67
C GLN A 40 -0.96 -2.19 10.50
N ASP A 41 -0.73 -1.75 9.28
CA ASP A 41 -1.34 -2.36 8.08
C ASP A 41 -0.72 -3.72 7.72
N TRP A 42 0.58 -3.89 7.91
CA TRP A 42 1.31 -5.07 7.42
C TRP A 42 1.62 -6.11 8.50
N VAL A 43 1.51 -5.76 9.78
CA VAL A 43 1.76 -6.69 10.90
C VAL A 43 0.48 -6.89 11.68
N VAL A 44 -0.03 -5.83 12.33
CA VAL A 44 -1.11 -5.97 13.32
C VAL A 44 -2.44 -6.34 12.67
N ALA A 45 -2.89 -5.56 11.68
CA ALA A 45 -4.15 -5.81 10.99
C ALA A 45 -4.19 -7.18 10.32
N ARG A 46 -3.07 -7.62 9.73
CA ARG A 46 -2.98 -8.95 9.09
C ARG A 46 -3.07 -10.10 10.08
N GLN A 47 -2.42 -9.98 11.23
CA GLN A 47 -2.48 -10.99 12.28
C GLN A 47 -3.89 -11.06 12.88
N LEU A 48 -4.49 -9.90 13.17
CA LEU A 48 -5.84 -9.84 13.73
C LEU A 48 -6.91 -10.34 12.76
N ASN A 49 -6.83 -10.03 11.46
CA ASN A 49 -7.76 -10.57 10.44
C ASN A 49 -7.75 -12.11 10.37
N GLY A 50 -6.71 -12.78 10.88
CA GLY A 50 -6.66 -14.24 10.98
C GLY A 50 -7.41 -14.81 12.19
N THR A 51 -7.90 -13.98 13.11
CA THR A 51 -8.57 -14.42 14.34
C THR A 51 -10.02 -14.83 14.05
N PRO A 52 -10.47 -16.02 14.48
CA PRO A 52 -11.84 -16.47 14.24
C PRO A 52 -12.90 -15.54 14.85
N GLY A 53 -13.79 -15.04 14.01
CA GLY A 53 -14.87 -14.12 14.39
C GLY A 53 -14.59 -12.65 14.07
N ILE A 54 -13.36 -12.31 13.66
CA ILE A 54 -13.04 -10.97 13.13
C ILE A 54 -13.43 -10.90 11.64
N ALA A 55 -14.16 -9.85 11.28
CA ALA A 55 -14.56 -9.54 9.92
C ALA A 55 -13.51 -8.71 9.19
N GLU A 56 -13.05 -7.63 9.83
CA GLU A 56 -12.05 -6.73 9.29
C GLU A 56 -11.38 -5.92 10.42
N VAL A 57 -10.20 -5.38 10.11
CA VAL A 57 -9.49 -4.43 10.97
C VAL A 57 -9.24 -3.17 10.18
N ASN A 58 -9.90 -2.09 10.60
CA ASN A 58 -9.83 -0.79 9.96
C ASN A 58 -8.75 0.06 10.62
N SER A 59 -7.73 0.45 9.85
CA SER A 59 -6.62 1.27 10.34
C SER A 59 -6.96 2.76 10.31
N PHE A 60 -6.60 3.46 11.39
CA PHE A 60 -6.83 4.89 11.57
C PHE A 60 -5.53 5.64 11.86
N GLY A 61 -5.50 6.89 11.40
CA GLY A 61 -4.37 7.78 11.63
C GLY A 61 -3.08 7.39 10.87
N GLY A 62 -2.02 8.11 11.19
CA GLY A 62 -0.71 7.98 10.57
C GLY A 62 -0.65 8.37 9.09
N GLU A 63 0.48 8.06 8.48
CA GLU A 63 0.77 8.35 7.09
C GLU A 63 0.85 7.06 6.28
N LEU A 64 -0.12 6.82 5.38
CA LEU A 64 -0.08 5.66 4.50
C LEU A 64 1.03 5.86 3.47
N LYS A 65 2.13 5.11 3.60
CA LYS A 65 3.31 5.20 2.74
C LYS A 65 2.93 4.98 1.27
N GLN A 66 3.36 5.90 0.41
CA GLN A 66 3.19 5.79 -1.05
C GLN A 66 4.49 6.15 -1.78
N TYR A 67 4.69 5.55 -2.95
CA TYR A 67 5.65 6.05 -3.92
C TYR A 67 5.03 7.26 -4.61
N GLU A 68 5.64 8.42 -4.46
CA GLU A 68 5.17 9.68 -5.02
C GLU A 68 6.06 10.05 -6.20
N VAL A 69 5.45 10.22 -7.38
CA VAL A 69 6.09 10.73 -8.59
C VAL A 69 5.66 12.18 -8.79
N SER A 70 6.49 13.09 -8.29
CA SER A 70 6.27 14.55 -8.38
C SER A 70 6.71 15.06 -9.74
N VAL A 71 5.77 15.16 -10.68
CA VAL A 71 6.05 15.60 -12.06
C VAL A 71 6.43 17.07 -12.15
N ASN A 72 7.39 17.41 -13.02
CA ASN A 72 7.77 18.78 -13.30
C ASN A 72 7.20 19.25 -14.65
N PRO A 73 6.21 20.16 -14.68
CA PRO A 73 5.56 20.59 -15.93
C PRO A 73 6.52 21.16 -16.98
N ASN A 74 7.59 21.84 -16.56
CA ASN A 74 8.58 22.40 -17.47
C ASN A 74 9.41 21.29 -18.13
N ARG A 75 9.82 20.27 -17.36
CA ARG A 75 10.55 19.10 -17.90
C ARG A 75 9.67 18.29 -18.85
N LEU A 76 8.40 18.06 -18.48
CA LEU A 76 7.43 17.40 -19.36
C LEU A 76 7.31 18.10 -20.72
N LYS A 77 7.14 19.42 -20.71
CA LYS A 77 7.03 20.22 -21.92
C LYS A 77 8.31 20.19 -22.76
N ALA A 78 9.48 20.30 -22.12
CA ALA A 78 10.77 20.25 -22.81
C ALA A 78 11.04 18.90 -23.47
N MET A 79 10.59 17.81 -22.85
CA MET A 79 10.80 16.44 -23.32
C MET A 79 9.66 15.91 -24.19
N GLY A 80 8.59 16.69 -24.41
CA GLY A 80 7.43 16.27 -25.19
C GLY A 80 6.73 15.04 -24.61
N VAL A 81 6.68 14.95 -23.27
CA VAL A 81 6.06 13.86 -22.49
C VAL A 81 4.78 14.40 -21.85
N SER A 82 3.70 13.64 -21.95
CA SER A 82 2.42 13.97 -21.32
C SER A 82 2.23 13.22 -19.98
N ILE A 83 1.29 13.69 -19.16
CA ILE A 83 0.93 12.99 -17.92
C ILE A 83 0.38 11.58 -18.20
N PRO A 84 -0.50 11.35 -19.21
CA PRO A 84 -0.91 10.01 -19.60
C PRO A 84 0.25 9.07 -19.95
N ASP A 85 1.29 9.56 -20.65
CA ASP A 85 2.47 8.75 -20.98
C ASP A 85 3.16 8.23 -19.71
N ILE A 86 3.23 9.06 -18.67
CA ILE A 86 3.79 8.67 -17.37
C ILE A 86 2.93 7.59 -16.71
N PHE A 87 1.61 7.77 -16.68
CA PHE A 87 0.71 6.77 -16.11
C PHE A 87 0.83 5.43 -16.82
N GLU A 88 0.80 5.43 -18.15
CA GLU A 88 0.94 4.22 -18.95
C GLU A 88 2.31 3.54 -18.74
N ALA A 89 3.39 4.32 -18.66
CA ALA A 89 4.72 3.80 -18.39
C ALA A 89 4.82 3.14 -17.01
N LEU A 90 4.28 3.78 -15.96
CA LEU A 90 4.27 3.24 -14.60
C LEU A 90 3.41 1.97 -14.51
N GLU A 91 2.25 1.93 -15.17
CA GLU A 91 1.34 0.78 -15.17
C GLU A 91 1.96 -0.44 -15.86
N LYS A 92 2.56 -0.24 -17.05
CA LYS A 92 3.17 -1.32 -17.85
C LYS A 92 4.44 -1.89 -17.24
N ASN A 93 5.17 -1.10 -16.46
CA ASN A 93 6.48 -1.48 -15.90
C ASN A 93 6.42 -1.83 -14.41
N ASN A 94 5.24 -2.22 -13.91
CA ASN A 94 5.06 -2.63 -12.52
C ASN A 94 4.29 -3.96 -12.41
N GLN A 95 4.73 -4.97 -13.16
CA GLN A 95 4.10 -6.29 -13.19
C GLN A 95 5.14 -7.41 -13.33
N ASN A 96 4.87 -8.55 -12.70
CA ASN A 96 5.62 -9.78 -12.93
C ASN A 96 4.92 -10.61 -14.03
N THR A 97 5.70 -11.33 -14.84
CA THR A 97 5.15 -12.20 -15.89
C THR A 97 5.79 -13.60 -15.87
N GLY A 98 5.07 -14.61 -16.34
CA GLY A 98 5.53 -16.00 -16.43
C GLY A 98 5.91 -16.37 -17.85
N GLY A 99 7.04 -17.06 -18.03
CA GLY A 99 7.57 -17.46 -19.35
C GLY A 99 7.56 -18.98 -19.59
N ALA A 100 6.74 -19.75 -18.88
CA ALA A 100 6.74 -21.21 -18.87
C ALA A 100 8.10 -21.81 -18.43
N TYR A 101 8.58 -22.87 -19.07
CA TYR A 101 9.83 -23.54 -18.71
C TYR A 101 10.59 -24.04 -19.95
N ILE A 102 11.92 -24.16 -19.82
CA ILE A 102 12.81 -24.82 -20.77
C ILE A 102 13.08 -26.23 -20.26
N ASP A 103 12.65 -27.24 -21.01
CA ASP A 103 12.95 -28.64 -20.72
C ASP A 103 14.39 -28.97 -21.15
N LYS A 104 15.21 -29.40 -20.19
CA LYS A 104 16.59 -29.86 -20.43
C LYS A 104 16.88 -31.01 -19.46
N LYS A 105 16.36 -32.19 -19.83
CA LYS A 105 16.48 -33.45 -19.08
C LYS A 105 17.85 -33.62 -18.40
N PRO A 106 17.89 -34.03 -17.11
CA PRO A 106 16.75 -34.40 -16.26
C PRO A 106 16.02 -33.20 -15.62
N ASN A 107 16.37 -31.95 -15.94
CA ASN A 107 15.86 -30.76 -15.27
C ASN A 107 14.89 -29.96 -16.15
N ALA A 108 13.92 -29.28 -15.52
CA ALA A 108 13.13 -28.23 -16.16
C ALA A 108 13.49 -26.87 -15.53
N TYR A 109 13.76 -25.88 -16.37
CA TYR A 109 14.15 -24.52 -15.94
C TYR A 109 12.97 -23.56 -16.16
N PHE A 110 12.34 -23.11 -15.09
CA PHE A 110 11.23 -22.15 -15.18
C PHE A 110 11.73 -20.76 -15.56
N ILE A 111 11.03 -20.10 -16.48
CA ILE A 111 11.29 -18.73 -16.89
C ILE A 111 10.33 -17.81 -16.14
N ARG A 112 10.88 -16.83 -15.43
CA ARG A 112 10.13 -15.80 -14.71
C ARG A 112 10.63 -14.41 -15.10
N GLY A 113 9.71 -13.57 -15.55
CA GLY A 113 9.94 -12.14 -15.70
C GLY A 113 9.67 -11.43 -14.37
N ILE A 114 10.70 -10.79 -13.82
CA ILE A 114 10.58 -9.95 -12.63
C ILE A 114 10.50 -8.49 -13.12
N GLY A 115 9.36 -7.85 -12.90
CA GLY A 115 9.11 -6.47 -13.32
C GLY A 115 8.27 -5.68 -12.31
N LEU A 116 8.04 -6.24 -11.12
CA LEU A 116 7.45 -5.50 -10.01
C LEU A 116 8.49 -4.54 -9.42
N VAL A 117 8.09 -3.28 -9.27
CA VAL A 117 8.91 -2.24 -8.65
C VAL A 117 9.07 -2.52 -7.16
N THR A 118 10.31 -2.42 -6.66
CA THR A 118 10.63 -2.64 -5.25
C THR A 118 11.32 -1.46 -4.57
N SER A 119 11.84 -0.52 -5.35
CA SER A 119 12.64 0.61 -4.85
C SER A 119 12.26 1.93 -5.54
N ILE A 120 12.74 3.05 -4.99
CA ILE A 120 12.60 4.37 -5.62
C ILE A 120 13.37 4.40 -6.95
N GLU A 121 14.55 3.77 -6.95
CA GLU A 121 15.45 3.67 -8.09
C GLU A 121 14.79 2.90 -9.24
N ASP A 122 14.03 1.85 -8.95
CA ASP A 122 13.26 1.10 -9.95
C ASP A 122 12.26 2.05 -10.65
N VAL A 123 11.48 2.82 -9.89
CA VAL A 123 10.51 3.79 -10.45
C VAL A 123 11.23 4.84 -11.29
N GLN A 124 12.34 5.38 -10.79
CA GLN A 124 13.13 6.41 -11.46
C GLN A 124 13.65 5.97 -12.84
N ASN A 125 13.97 4.68 -12.98
CA ASN A 125 14.53 4.10 -14.20
C ASN A 125 13.48 3.50 -15.15
N ILE A 126 12.19 3.68 -14.87
CA ILE A 126 11.13 3.33 -15.84
C ILE A 126 11.23 4.26 -17.04
N ALA A 127 11.34 3.68 -18.24
CA ALA A 127 11.35 4.42 -19.49
C ALA A 127 9.91 4.85 -19.87
N VAL A 128 9.74 6.14 -20.13
CA VAL A 128 8.45 6.74 -20.49
C VAL A 128 8.30 6.86 -22.00
N LYS A 129 9.36 7.30 -22.68
CA LYS A 129 9.34 7.56 -24.12
C LYS A 129 10.73 7.36 -24.71
N ASN A 130 10.81 7.05 -25.99
CA ASN A 130 12.06 7.03 -26.73
C ASN A 130 11.99 8.07 -27.85
N THR A 131 12.94 9.00 -27.86
CA THR A 131 13.04 10.04 -28.89
C THR A 131 14.37 9.90 -29.62
N GLY A 132 14.33 9.45 -30.88
CA GLY A 132 15.53 9.34 -31.71
C GLY A 132 16.59 8.35 -31.20
N GLY A 133 16.17 7.30 -30.48
CA GLY A 133 17.07 6.31 -29.89
C GLY A 133 17.53 6.63 -28.46
N ILE A 134 17.19 7.79 -27.93
CA ILE A 134 17.48 8.19 -26.55
C ILE A 134 16.23 7.94 -25.69
N PRO A 135 16.28 7.01 -24.72
CA PRO A 135 15.18 6.80 -23.78
C PRO A 135 15.09 7.96 -22.78
N ILE A 136 13.86 8.34 -22.46
CA ILE A 136 13.50 9.33 -21.44
C ILE A 136 12.90 8.56 -20.27
N PHE A 137 13.46 8.74 -19.09
CA PHE A 137 13.06 8.03 -17.87
C PHE A 137 12.18 8.90 -16.96
N ILE A 138 11.51 8.29 -15.98
CA ILE A 138 10.73 9.01 -14.98
C ILE A 138 11.57 10.07 -14.26
N LYS A 139 12.81 9.74 -13.88
CA LYS A 139 13.74 10.70 -13.22
C LYS A 139 14.04 11.95 -14.05
N ASP A 140 13.91 11.86 -15.37
CA ASP A 140 14.18 12.98 -16.27
C ASP A 140 13.02 13.99 -16.29
N VAL A 141 11.81 13.55 -15.90
CA VAL A 141 10.57 14.35 -15.94
C VAL A 141 9.91 14.56 -14.58
N ALA A 142 10.31 13.81 -13.56
CA ALA A 142 9.70 13.84 -12.23
C ALA A 142 10.71 13.49 -11.13
N ASP A 143 10.44 13.98 -9.91
CA ASP A 143 11.18 13.61 -8.72
C ASP A 143 10.42 12.49 -7.98
N VAL A 144 11.09 11.39 -7.68
CA VAL A 144 10.48 10.22 -7.02
C VAL A 144 10.92 10.15 -5.56
N ARG A 145 9.95 10.04 -4.65
CA ARG A 145 10.19 9.96 -3.20
C ARG A 145 9.12 9.16 -2.47
N PHE A 146 9.36 8.87 -1.19
CA PHE A 146 8.30 8.35 -0.32
C PHE A 146 7.40 9.47 0.17
N GLY A 147 6.20 9.56 -0.40
CA GLY A 147 5.14 10.44 0.07
C GLY A 147 4.21 9.74 1.06
N PHE A 148 3.00 10.26 1.17
CA PHE A 148 1.90 9.64 1.89
C PHE A 148 0.58 9.93 1.18
N ALA A 149 -0.38 9.01 1.30
CA ALA A 149 -1.72 9.19 0.74
C ALA A 149 -2.42 10.39 1.38
N THR A 150 -3.24 11.10 0.60
CA THR A 150 -4.11 12.16 1.13
C THR A 150 -4.90 11.65 2.32
N ARG A 151 -4.79 12.35 3.44
CA ARG A 151 -5.47 11.99 4.69
C ARG A 151 -6.89 12.53 4.67
N TYR A 152 -7.86 11.64 4.86
CA TYR A 152 -9.27 12.01 5.04
C TYR A 152 -9.67 12.11 6.52
N GLY A 153 -8.75 11.83 7.44
CA GLY A 153 -8.99 11.90 8.88
C GLY A 153 -7.69 11.95 9.69
N ALA A 154 -7.83 12.30 10.96
CA ALA A 154 -6.76 12.28 11.95
C ALA A 154 -7.22 11.52 13.19
N MET A 155 -6.30 10.81 13.82
CA MET A 155 -6.53 10.13 15.08
C MET A 155 -5.63 10.78 16.13
N THR A 156 -6.19 11.03 17.31
CA THR A 156 -5.47 11.61 18.44
C THR A 156 -5.65 10.72 19.65
N TYR A 157 -4.64 10.62 20.50
CA TYR A 157 -4.72 9.88 21.75
C TYR A 157 -4.23 10.76 22.89
N ASN A 158 -5.05 10.93 23.94
CA ASN A 158 -4.72 11.76 25.11
C ASN A 158 -4.19 13.17 24.77
N GLY A 159 -4.70 13.79 23.71
CA GLY A 159 -4.28 15.12 23.26
C GLY A 159 -3.04 15.13 22.36
N GLU A 160 -2.39 13.99 22.14
CA GLU A 160 -1.32 13.83 21.15
C GLU A 160 -1.90 13.61 19.76
N VAL A 161 -1.41 14.38 18.80
CA VAL A 161 -1.81 14.30 17.39
C VAL A 161 -1.01 13.22 16.65
N ASP A 162 -1.57 12.73 15.54
CA ASP A 162 -0.97 11.69 14.68
C ASP A 162 -0.76 10.33 15.34
N ALA A 163 -1.63 9.97 16.28
CA ALA A 163 -1.75 8.61 16.75
C ALA A 163 -2.10 7.67 15.59
N VAL A 164 -1.65 6.42 15.68
CA VAL A 164 -1.98 5.34 14.74
C VAL A 164 -2.69 4.24 15.52
N GLY A 165 -3.76 3.71 14.96
CA GLY A 165 -4.53 2.68 15.64
C GLY A 165 -5.39 1.87 14.69
N GLY A 166 -6.19 0.99 15.28
CA GLY A 166 -7.11 0.14 14.54
C GLY A 166 -8.41 -0.08 15.29
N VAL A 167 -9.48 -0.24 14.52
CA VAL A 167 -10.79 -0.67 15.00
C VAL A 167 -11.03 -2.07 14.48
N VAL A 168 -11.31 -3.00 15.37
CA VAL A 168 -11.61 -4.40 15.06
C VAL A 168 -13.11 -4.57 14.93
N MET A 169 -13.52 -5.03 13.76
CA MET A 169 -14.90 -5.36 13.45
C MET A 169 -15.10 -6.86 13.52
N MET A 170 -16.14 -7.29 14.20
CA MET A 170 -16.56 -8.67 14.34
C MET A 170 -17.53 -9.08 13.20
N LEU A 171 -17.54 -10.36 12.85
CA LEU A 171 -18.52 -10.92 11.92
C LEU A 171 -19.94 -10.80 12.47
N LYS A 172 -20.90 -10.54 11.58
CA LYS A 172 -22.31 -10.48 11.94
C LYS A 172 -22.76 -11.82 12.53
N GLY A 173 -23.31 -11.78 13.75
CA GLY A 173 -23.85 -12.96 14.44
C GLY A 173 -22.88 -13.64 15.40
N GLU A 174 -21.62 -13.20 15.45
CA GLU A 174 -20.66 -13.64 16.47
C GLU A 174 -20.94 -13.02 17.84
N ASN A 175 -20.28 -13.55 18.87
CA ASN A 175 -20.32 -13.04 20.23
C ASN A 175 -19.11 -12.16 20.53
N SER A 176 -19.35 -10.89 20.89
CA SER A 176 -18.29 -9.91 21.13
C SER A 176 -17.37 -10.31 22.28
N ASN A 177 -17.91 -10.91 23.35
CA ASN A 177 -17.10 -11.34 24.50
C ASN A 177 -16.14 -12.47 24.11
N GLU A 178 -16.61 -13.45 23.34
CA GLU A 178 -15.77 -14.57 22.91
C GLU A 178 -14.67 -14.10 21.95
N VAL A 179 -15.01 -13.22 21.00
CA VAL A 179 -14.07 -12.71 19.99
C VAL A 179 -12.95 -11.87 20.62
N VAL A 180 -13.26 -11.05 21.62
CA VAL A 180 -12.25 -10.22 22.30
C VAL A 180 -11.28 -11.06 23.16
N THR A 181 -11.69 -12.25 23.60
CA THR A 181 -10.84 -13.13 24.44
C THR A 181 -9.89 -14.05 23.66
N LYS A 182 -10.01 -14.11 22.33
CA LYS A 182 -9.14 -14.92 21.46
C LYS A 182 -7.84 -14.18 21.12
#